data_AF-A0A1J3DDG4-F1
#
_entry.id   AF-A0A1J3DDG4-F1
#
_cell.length_a   1.000
_cell.length_b   1.000
_cell.length_c   1.000
_cell.angle_alpha   90.00
_cell.angle_beta   90.00
_cell.angle_gamma   90.00
#
_symmetry.space_group_name_H-M   'P 1'
#
loop_
_entity.id
_entity.type
_entity.pdbx_description
1 polymer ?
#
loop_
_entity_poly.entity_id
_entity_poly.type
_entity_poly.pdbx_seq_one_letter_code
_entity_poly.pdbx_strand_id
1 'polypeptide(L)'
;VDRDHRYCNPLGYLPQKEKVGRLGRCLVIGYGGDTEVDRQQDFVNLLVTAGVKVEARFDDAGFHGIELVDPRRAVALLNMIRDFIN
;
A
#
# COMPACT_ATOMS: atom_id res chain seq x y z
N VAL A 1 -22.05 -5.87 10.86
CA VAL A 1 -21.59 -6.61 9.65
C VAL A 1 -20.14 -6.25 9.50
N ASP A 2 -19.23 -7.18 9.77
CA ASP A 2 -17.80 -6.91 9.62
C ASP A 2 -17.46 -6.68 8.14
N ARG A 3 -16.29 -6.08 7.86
CA ARG A 3 -15.78 -5.90 6.50
C ARG A 3 -15.05 -7.17 6.01
N ASP A 4 -15.33 -8.33 6.61
CA ASP A 4 -14.65 -9.60 6.32
C ASP A 4 -15.36 -10.35 5.18
N HIS A 5 -15.30 -9.75 4.00
CA HIS A 5 -15.80 -10.36 2.78
C HIS A 5 -14.63 -10.78 1.89
N ARG A 6 -14.72 -11.90 1.17
CA ARG A 6 -13.65 -12.40 0.29
C ARG A 6 -13.14 -11.40 -0.75
N TYR A 7 -13.96 -10.40 -1.09
CA TYR A 7 -13.61 -9.32 -2.02
C TYR A 7 -13.07 -8.06 -1.34
N CYS A 8 -13.25 -7.94 -0.02
CA CYS A 8 -12.82 -6.80 0.80
C CYS A 8 -11.65 -7.15 1.73
N ASN A 9 -11.40 -8.44 1.96
CA ASN A 9 -10.28 -8.97 2.72
C ASN A 9 -9.52 -9.99 1.88
N PRO A 10 -8.79 -9.55 0.84
CA PRO A 10 -7.97 -10.45 0.06
C PRO A 10 -6.96 -11.16 0.96
N LEU A 11 -6.44 -10.57 2.05
CA LEU A 11 -5.47 -11.25 2.90
C LEU A 11 -6.01 -12.51 3.58
N GLY A 12 -7.28 -12.52 4.00
CA GLY A 12 -7.94 -13.72 4.52
C GLY A 12 -8.20 -14.77 3.44
N TYR A 13 -8.52 -14.34 2.22
CA TYR A 13 -9.09 -15.19 1.18
C TYR A 13 -8.23 -15.29 -0.10
N LEU A 14 -7.00 -14.78 -0.11
CA LEU A 14 -6.18 -14.62 -1.32
C LEU A 14 -5.92 -16.01 -1.91
N PRO A 15 -6.45 -16.32 -3.10
CA PRO A 15 -6.02 -17.52 -3.79
C PRO A 15 -4.55 -17.36 -4.19
N GLN A 16 -3.77 -18.42 -4.06
CA GLN A 16 -2.39 -18.49 -4.53
C GLN A 16 -1.42 -17.51 -3.83
N LYS A 17 -1.48 -17.41 -2.49
CA LYS A 17 -0.57 -16.59 -1.67
C LYS A 17 0.91 -16.83 -1.98
N GLU A 18 1.27 -18.06 -2.38
CA GLU A 18 2.62 -18.44 -2.78
C GLU A 18 3.15 -17.67 -4.00
N LYS A 19 2.26 -17.08 -4.82
CA LYS A 19 2.67 -16.27 -5.98
C LYS A 19 3.11 -14.86 -5.58
N VAL A 20 2.77 -14.39 -4.38
CA VAL A 20 3.12 -13.03 -3.93
C VAL A 20 4.63 -12.81 -3.93
N GLY A 21 5.41 -13.82 -3.52
CA GLY A 21 6.88 -13.74 -3.51
C GLY A 21 7.52 -13.64 -4.91
N ARG A 22 6.74 -13.78 -5.99
CA ARG A 22 7.20 -13.59 -7.37
C ARG A 22 7.12 -12.13 -7.84
N LEU A 23 6.53 -11.25 -7.04
CA LEU A 23 6.48 -9.83 -7.34
C LEU A 23 7.89 -9.24 -7.30
N GLY A 24 8.12 -8.23 -8.15
CA GLY A 24 9.33 -7.41 -8.08
C GLY A 24 9.35 -6.52 -6.84
N ARG A 25 10.27 -5.55 -6.80
CA ARG A 25 10.27 -4.52 -5.76
C ARG A 25 8.90 -3.82 -5.74
N CYS A 26 8.37 -3.54 -4.55
CA CYS A 26 7.09 -2.85 -4.39
C CYS A 26 7.25 -1.54 -3.62
N LEU A 27 6.53 -0.50 -4.04
CA LEU A 27 6.34 0.75 -3.30
C LEU A 27 4.88 0.79 -2.83
N VAL A 28 4.66 1.00 -1.54
CA VAL A 28 3.32 1.18 -0.96
C VAL A 28 3.28 2.50 -0.22
N ILE A 29 2.34 3.36 -0.58
CA ILE A 29 2.16 4.71 -0.01
C ILE A 29 0.76 4.78 0.58
N GLY A 30 0.63 5.32 1.80
CA GLY A 30 -0.66 5.46 2.47
C GLY A 30 -0.70 6.64 3.44
N TYR A 31 -1.92 7.00 3.87
CA TYR A 31 -2.16 8.14 4.77
C TYR A 31 -3.09 7.78 5.92
N GLY A 32 -2.87 8.37 7.10
CA GLY A 32 -3.63 8.06 8.31
C GLY A 32 -5.13 8.37 8.21
N GLY A 33 -5.54 9.37 7.41
CA GLY A 33 -6.96 9.66 7.16
C GLY A 33 -7.59 8.87 6.01
N ASP A 34 -6.89 7.90 5.42
CA ASP A 34 -7.47 6.93 4.50
C ASP A 34 -8.13 5.79 5.30
N THR A 35 -9.40 5.51 5.02
CA THR A 35 -10.16 4.45 5.70
C THR A 35 -9.64 3.05 5.40
N GLU A 36 -8.77 2.88 4.41
CA GLU A 36 -8.16 1.60 4.02
C GLU A 36 -6.69 1.48 4.46
N VAL A 37 -6.17 2.42 5.27
CA VAL A 37 -4.75 2.42 5.68
C VAL A 37 -4.34 1.16 6.46
N ASP A 38 -5.26 0.58 7.23
CA ASP A 38 -5.08 -0.69 7.94
C ASP A 38 -4.76 -1.84 6.96
N ARG A 39 -5.57 -1.96 5.90
CA ARG A 39 -5.40 -2.97 4.85
C ARG A 39 -4.15 -2.74 4.02
N GLN A 40 -3.77 -1.47 3.79
CA GLN A 40 -2.54 -1.12 3.11
C GLN A 40 -1.31 -1.58 3.93
N GLN A 41 -1.33 -1.40 5.24
CA GLN A 41 -0.29 -1.88 6.15
C GLN A 41 -0.25 -3.41 6.22
N ASP A 42 -1.40 -4.07 6.30
CA ASP A 42 -1.44 -5.54 6.27
C ASP A 42 -0.94 -6.11 4.94
N PHE A 43 -1.18 -5.41 3.82
CA PHE A 43 -0.62 -5.77 2.52
C PHE A 43 0.91 -5.66 2.49
N VAL A 44 1.48 -4.62 3.12
CA VAL A 44 2.93 -4.53 3.33
C VAL A 44 3.45 -5.72 4.12
N ASN A 45 2.78 -6.10 5.21
CA ASN A 45 3.16 -7.28 6.01
C ASN A 45 3.15 -8.57 5.20
N LEU A 46 2.14 -8.76 4.33
CA LEU A 46 2.09 -9.91 3.41
C LEU A 46 3.28 -9.91 2.44
N LEU A 47 3.59 -8.77 1.82
CA LEU A 47 4.70 -8.66 0.86
C LEU A 47 6.04 -8.97 1.53
N VAL A 48 6.30 -8.38 2.70
CA VAL A 48 7.53 -8.61 3.48
C VAL A 48 7.64 -10.08 3.88
N THR A 49 6.56 -10.68 4.39
CA THR A 49 6.52 -12.10 4.76
C THR A 49 6.79 -13.03 3.57
N ALA A 50 6.34 -12.63 2.37
CA ALA A 50 6.59 -13.36 1.13
C ALA A 50 8.01 -13.15 0.55
N GLY A 51 8.88 -12.39 1.22
CA GLY A 51 10.24 -12.12 0.77
C GLY A 51 10.37 -11.03 -0.30
N VAL A 52 9.29 -10.27 -0.55
CA VAL A 52 9.31 -9.16 -1.51
C VAL A 52 10.07 -7.98 -0.91
N LYS A 53 10.89 -7.31 -1.72
CA LYS A 53 11.53 -6.04 -1.33
C LYS A 53 10.47 -4.94 -1.35
N VAL A 54 10.13 -4.40 -0.18
CA VAL A 54 9.09 -3.37 -0.04
C VAL A 54 9.69 -2.08 0.47
N GLU A 55 9.34 -0.97 -0.18
CA GLU A 55 9.43 0.36 0.37
C GLU A 55 8.03 0.81 0.77
N ALA A 56 7.84 1.05 2.07
CA ALA A 56 6.55 1.47 2.62
C ALA A 56 6.66 2.90 3.16
N ARG A 57 5.77 3.79 2.73
CA ARG A 57 5.73 5.20 3.14
C ARG A 57 4.33 5.52 3.65
N PHE A 58 4.19 5.66 4.95
CA PHE A 58 2.94 6.07 5.57
C PHE A 58 3.12 7.42 6.25
N ASP A 59 2.20 8.34 6.01
CA ASP A 59 2.12 9.63 6.69
C ASP A 59 0.84 9.68 7.52
N ASP A 60 0.96 9.95 8.82
CA ASP A 60 -0.19 10.07 9.73
C ASP A 60 -1.14 11.19 9.29
N ALA A 61 -0.63 12.23 8.61
CA ALA A 61 -1.40 13.32 8.07
C ALA A 61 -1.76 13.11 6.59
N GLY A 62 -3.05 13.17 6.28
CA GLY A 62 -3.56 13.10 4.92
C GLY A 62 -4.92 12.44 4.88
N PHE A 63 -5.44 12.23 3.67
CA PHE A 63 -6.68 11.50 3.43
C PHE A 63 -6.60 10.81 2.07
N HIS A 64 -7.58 9.94 1.78
CA HIS A 64 -7.64 9.22 0.51
C HIS A 64 -7.60 10.17 -0.70
N GLY A 65 -6.57 10.02 -1.55
CA GLY A 65 -6.41 10.83 -2.77
C GLY A 65 -5.97 12.28 -2.54
N ILE A 66 -5.37 12.60 -1.38
CA ILE A 66 -4.86 13.95 -1.07
C ILE A 66 -3.93 14.51 -2.16
N GLU A 67 -3.17 13.68 -2.85
CA GLU A 67 -2.27 14.09 -3.94
C GLU A 67 -3.00 14.62 -5.17
N LEU A 68 -4.29 14.32 -5.32
CA LEU A 68 -5.10 14.84 -6.43
C LEU A 68 -5.53 16.29 -6.18
N VAL A 69 -5.42 16.78 -4.94
CA VAL A 69 -5.94 18.10 -4.53
C VAL A 69 -4.90 19.00 -3.87
N ASP A 70 -3.81 18.47 -3.30
CA ASP A 70 -2.65 19.26 -2.81
C ASP A 70 -1.44 19.07 -3.74
N PRO A 71 -1.07 20.10 -4.54
CA PRO A 71 0.07 20.02 -5.45
C PRO A 71 1.41 19.70 -4.76
N ARG A 72 1.58 20.06 -3.49
CA ARG A 72 2.82 19.74 -2.74
C ARG A 72 2.91 18.25 -2.46
N ARG A 73 1.77 17.63 -2.14
CA ARG A 73 1.65 16.18 -1.97
C ARG A 73 1.83 15.45 -3.31
N ALA A 74 1.30 16.00 -4.40
CA ALA A 74 1.55 15.48 -5.75
C ALA A 74 3.04 15.46 -6.11
N VAL A 75 3.75 16.56 -5.86
CA VAL A 75 5.21 16.65 -6.10
C VAL A 75 5.98 15.65 -5.22
N ALA A 76 5.60 15.50 -3.95
CA ALA A 76 6.20 14.51 -3.06
C ALA A 76 6.00 13.08 -3.58
N LEU A 77 4.79 12.73 -4.03
CA LEU A 77 4.48 11.44 -4.66
C LEU A 77 5.35 11.16 -5.89
N LEU A 78 5.45 12.13 -6.80
CA LEU A 78 6.28 11.98 -8.01
C LEU A 78 7.77 11.79 -7.68
N ASN A 79 8.28 12.49 -6.66
CA ASN A 79 9.65 12.30 -6.19
C ASN A 79 9.86 10.89 -5.62
N MET A 80 8.94 10.39 -4.77
CA MET A 80 9.01 9.04 -4.24
C MET A 80 8.99 7.98 -5.35
N ILE A 81 8.12 8.14 -6.35
CA ILE A 81 8.05 7.23 -7.51
C ILE A 81 9.35 7.27 -8.32
N ARG A 82 9.88 8.47 -8.60
CA ARG A 82 11.15 8.62 -9.33
C ARG A 82 12.28 7.91 -8.60
N ASP A 83 12.43 8.15 -7.31
CA ASP A 83 13.51 7.59 -6.50
C ASP A 83 13.36 6.07 -6.36
N PHE A 84 12.12 5.54 -6.42
CA PHE A 84 11.86 4.11 -6.45
C PHE A 84 12.13 3.44 -7.81
N ILE A 85 11.98 4.15 -8.92
CA ILE A 85 12.25 3.57 -10.25
C ILE A 85 13.75 3.55 -10.54
N ASN A 86 14.46 4.59 -10.09
CA ASN A 86 15.92 4.68 -10.20
C ASN A 86 16.62 3.62 -9.33
#